data_AF-A0A0S8GUD6-F1
#
_entry.id   AF-A0A0S8GUD6-F1
#
_cell.length_a   1.000
_cell.length_b   1.000
_cell.length_c   1.000
_cell.angle_alpha   90.00
_cell.angle_beta   90.00
_cell.angle_gamma   90.00
#
_symmetry.space_group_name_H-M   'P 1'
#
loop_
_entity.id
_entity.type
_entity.pdbx_description
1 polymer ?
#
loop_
_entity_poly.entity_id
_entity_poly.type
_entity_poly.pdbx_seq_one_letter_code
_entity_poly.pdbx_strand_id
1 'polypeptide(L)'
;MPPHQSLLLRNGNGNGVPEEGEINVKIIQMDLVSVPPIEIKHELGDDPLSQLRLGGMQESLPWVPVWLNNDPISPGNPLDFPAESFFDITFEVEIPPPTDHPYLEHSIVVESGGLLIARELLAFVGNDGITQEERWVWELHEAHWFDSDLGDAPDSTNSWFAPMTAYPWGTPASFPTVYGMGSPPHGPIHWFPFQMAYLGNNVTMEVEADLPPDMDPTTNIIPPPNQSDLDVADDGVLNIPLNLPRCIPVSFRYNVNIVNVPAGATLYANVWFDWDRSGDWNQKHTCINPGDAPEWAVQNQDVLAAIGMAAPAAGIYTITTPKFLPWHPPGADRRLPIWMRITLSETPWVGSAPPTGGLPDAGSGPPGGYLYGETEDYFFIPKKICCIDCPDFNGDGIVNMIDFAYFAAAWLKTCVIN
;
A
#
# COMPACT_ATOMS: atom_id res chain seq x y z
N MET A 1 14.62 27.01 34.03
CA MET A 1 14.41 27.27 32.59
C MET A 1 14.31 28.78 32.42
N PRO A 2 15.03 29.41 31.48
CA PRO A 2 14.80 30.81 31.17
C PRO A 2 13.39 30.97 30.56
N PRO A 3 12.73 32.12 30.74
CA PRO A 3 11.43 32.38 30.14
C PRO A 3 11.57 32.34 28.61
N HIS A 4 10.72 31.53 27.95
CA HIS A 4 10.61 31.53 26.49
C HIS A 4 10.23 32.93 26.04
N GLN A 5 11.13 33.61 25.32
CA GLN A 5 10.80 34.84 24.60
C GLN A 5 10.05 34.41 23.34
N SER A 6 8.75 34.65 23.29
CA SER A 6 7.98 34.55 22.06
C SER A 6 8.03 35.88 21.32
N LEU A 7 8.47 35.85 20.06
CA LEU A 7 8.36 36.96 19.13
C LEU A 7 7.06 36.77 18.36
N LEU A 8 6.09 37.68 18.51
CA LEU A 8 4.90 37.70 17.67
C LEU A 8 5.18 38.58 16.45
N LEU A 9 5.45 37.96 15.31
CA LEU A 9 5.53 38.67 14.02
C LEU A 9 4.11 38.86 13.49
N ARG A 10 3.69 40.11 13.27
CA ARG A 10 2.48 40.43 12.50
C ARG A 10 2.93 40.85 11.12
N ASN A 11 2.76 39.95 10.16
CA ASN A 11 3.05 40.20 8.75
C ASN A 11 1.74 40.56 8.04
N GLY A 12 1.82 41.36 6.98
CA GLY A 12 0.72 42.15 6.44
C GLY A 12 -0.48 41.40 5.88
N ASN A 13 -1.51 42.12 5.45
CA ASN A 13 -2.77 41.54 4.96
C ASN A 13 -2.70 40.91 3.54
N GLY A 14 -1.50 40.60 3.04
CA GLY A 14 -1.29 39.93 1.76
C GLY A 14 -1.52 40.81 0.52
N ASN A 15 -1.75 42.13 0.66
CA ASN A 15 -2.04 43.01 -0.48
C ASN A 15 -0.79 43.57 -1.21
N GLY A 16 0.42 43.22 -0.75
CA GLY A 16 1.69 43.70 -1.31
C GLY A 16 2.04 45.17 -1.00
N VAL A 17 1.28 45.83 -0.11
CA VAL A 17 1.49 47.22 0.31
C VAL A 17 1.77 47.23 1.82
N PRO A 18 2.99 47.64 2.25
CA PRO A 18 3.31 47.72 3.67
C PRO A 18 2.37 48.66 4.43
N GLU A 19 1.61 48.14 5.38
CA GLU A 19 0.78 48.93 6.30
C GLU A 19 1.56 49.35 7.56
N GLU A 20 1.07 50.40 8.23
CA GLU A 20 1.71 50.92 9.45
C GLU A 20 1.67 49.85 10.56
N GLY A 21 2.86 49.39 10.97
CA GLY A 21 3.03 48.33 11.97
C GLY A 21 3.35 46.95 11.41
N GLU A 22 3.44 46.80 10.09
CA GLU A 22 3.92 45.57 9.45
C GLU A 22 5.43 45.45 9.51
N ILE A 23 5.92 44.27 9.86
CA ILE A 23 7.33 43.92 9.78
C ILE A 23 7.55 43.28 8.42
N ASN A 24 8.24 43.98 7.52
CA ASN A 24 8.64 43.40 6.24
C ASN A 24 9.72 42.34 6.51
N VAL A 25 9.37 41.08 6.31
CA VAL A 25 10.26 39.93 6.47
C VAL A 25 10.61 39.41 5.09
N LYS A 26 11.90 39.21 4.85
CA LYS A 26 12.41 38.59 3.63
C LYS A 26 13.20 37.35 3.98
N ILE A 27 13.03 36.28 3.21
CA ILE A 27 13.95 35.15 3.23
C ILE A 27 15.16 35.56 2.37
N ILE A 28 16.31 35.68 3.00
CA ILE A 28 17.59 36.04 2.36
C ILE A 28 18.51 34.83 2.20
N GLN A 29 18.10 33.66 2.67
CA GLN A 29 18.71 32.37 2.34
C GLN A 29 17.70 31.27 2.64
N MET A 30 17.57 30.29 1.74
CA MET A 30 16.76 29.11 1.97
C MET A 30 17.49 27.88 1.44
N ASP A 31 17.64 26.87 2.29
CA ASP A 31 18.24 25.60 1.92
C ASP A 31 17.40 24.44 2.44
N LEU A 32 17.39 23.32 1.71
CA LEU A 32 16.74 22.08 2.08
C LEU A 32 17.74 20.95 2.31
N VAL A 33 17.40 20.00 3.16
CA VAL A 33 18.13 18.74 3.32
C VAL A 33 17.16 17.61 3.63
N SER A 34 17.41 16.44 3.04
CA SER A 34 16.75 15.19 3.41
C SER A 34 17.64 14.43 4.38
N VAL A 35 17.05 13.98 5.50
CA VAL A 35 17.73 13.19 6.53
C VAL A 35 17.03 11.83 6.63
N PRO A 36 17.68 10.71 6.27
CA PRO A 36 17.05 9.40 6.30
C PRO A 36 16.77 8.92 7.74
N PRO A 37 15.82 7.98 7.93
CA PRO A 37 15.34 7.57 9.27
C PRO A 37 16.45 7.15 10.23
N ILE A 38 17.44 6.41 9.72
CA ILE A 38 18.56 5.90 10.52
C ILE A 38 19.49 7.02 11.00
N GLU A 39 19.60 8.08 10.21
CA GLU A 39 20.40 9.26 10.53
C GLU A 39 19.66 10.21 11.46
N ILE A 40 18.32 10.28 11.46
CA ILE A 40 17.58 11.13 12.42
C ILE A 40 18.02 10.83 13.85
N LYS A 41 18.03 9.55 14.25
CA LYS A 41 18.41 9.16 15.61
C LYS A 41 19.90 9.31 15.90
N HIS A 42 20.76 9.09 14.90
CA HIS A 42 22.21 9.17 15.04
C HIS A 42 22.72 10.62 15.03
N GLU A 43 22.21 11.42 14.09
CA GLU A 43 22.64 12.78 13.81
C GLU A 43 21.87 13.79 14.67
N LEU A 44 20.54 13.70 14.76
CA LEU A 44 19.76 14.69 15.51
C LEU A 44 19.60 14.33 17.01
N GLY A 45 19.85 13.07 17.35
CA GLY A 45 19.79 12.57 18.72
C GLY A 45 18.38 12.60 19.32
N ASP A 46 18.28 12.52 20.65
CA ASP A 46 16.99 12.52 21.37
C ASP A 46 16.31 13.90 21.41
N ASP A 47 17.02 14.98 21.02
CA ASP A 47 16.49 16.35 20.97
C ASP A 47 16.95 17.06 19.67
N PRO A 48 16.26 16.82 18.55
CA PRO A 48 16.64 17.32 17.23
C PRO A 48 16.79 18.84 17.16
N LEU A 49 15.93 19.56 17.89
CA LEU A 49 15.92 21.02 17.92
C LEU A 49 17.18 21.58 18.59
N SER A 50 17.82 20.82 19.49
CA SER A 50 19.08 21.22 20.10
C SER A 50 20.26 21.23 19.12
N GLN A 51 20.16 20.45 18.03
CA GLN A 51 21.17 20.33 16.99
C GLN A 51 20.94 21.31 15.82
N LEU A 52 19.68 21.69 15.58
CA LEU A 52 19.28 22.70 14.59
C LEU A 52 19.42 24.13 15.13
N ARG A 53 20.65 24.51 15.47
CA ARG A 53 21.01 25.88 15.92
C ARG A 53 22.39 26.29 15.38
N LEU A 54 22.69 27.58 15.42
CA LEU A 54 24.04 28.09 15.15
C LEU A 54 25.09 27.39 16.04
N GLY A 55 26.17 26.90 15.43
CA GLY A 55 27.21 26.08 16.07
C GLY A 55 26.81 24.63 16.36
N GLY A 56 25.62 24.20 15.94
CA GLY A 56 25.16 22.81 15.97
C GLY A 56 25.39 22.08 14.64
N MET A 57 24.74 20.92 14.48
CA MET A 57 24.93 20.06 13.30
C MET A 57 24.32 20.63 12.01
N GLN A 58 23.47 21.65 12.10
CA GLN A 58 22.97 22.35 10.92
C GLN A 58 24.08 22.99 10.06
N GLU A 59 25.31 23.11 10.55
CA GLU A 59 26.41 23.60 9.73
C GLU A 59 27.08 22.51 8.88
N SER A 60 26.91 21.23 9.27
CA SER A 60 27.56 20.09 8.61
C SER A 60 26.63 19.28 7.71
N LEU A 61 25.32 19.50 7.76
CA LEU A 61 24.36 18.82 6.89
C LEU A 61 24.56 19.21 5.41
N PRO A 62 24.31 18.28 4.46
CA PRO A 62 24.51 18.52 3.03
C PRO A 62 23.36 19.33 2.41
N TRP A 63 23.30 20.61 2.77
CA TRP A 63 22.26 21.53 2.32
C TRP A 63 22.25 21.75 0.80
N VAL A 64 21.05 21.77 0.24
CA VAL A 64 20.78 22.09 -1.16
C VAL A 64 20.07 23.45 -1.22
N PRO A 65 20.62 24.44 -1.93
CA PRO A 65 20.02 25.76 -2.01
C PRO A 65 18.71 25.74 -2.79
N VAL A 66 17.75 26.56 -2.34
CA VAL A 66 16.52 26.84 -3.09
C VAL A 66 16.75 28.02 -4.04
N TRP A 67 16.25 27.89 -5.26
CA TRP A 67 16.44 28.82 -6.36
C TRP A 67 15.18 29.65 -6.60
N LEU A 68 15.37 30.91 -6.96
CA LEU A 68 14.35 31.86 -7.37
C LEU A 68 14.87 32.63 -8.58
N ASN A 69 14.12 32.72 -9.68
CA ASN A 69 14.56 33.43 -10.89
C ASN A 69 15.91 32.94 -11.50
N ASN A 70 16.25 31.66 -11.38
CA ASN A 70 17.55 31.09 -11.80
C ASN A 70 18.77 31.54 -10.99
N ASP A 71 18.57 32.08 -9.79
CA ASP A 71 19.65 32.31 -8.82
C ASP A 71 19.23 31.77 -7.44
N PRO A 72 20.16 31.26 -6.61
CA PRO A 72 19.84 30.90 -5.24
C PRO A 72 19.23 32.06 -4.46
N ILE A 73 18.29 31.76 -3.57
CA ILE A 73 17.78 32.73 -2.61
C ILE A 73 18.96 33.20 -1.76
N SER A 74 19.22 34.49 -1.81
CA SER A 74 20.41 35.13 -1.22
C SER A 74 20.09 36.57 -0.82
N PRO A 75 20.98 37.29 -0.10
CA PRO A 75 20.75 38.71 0.18
C PRO A 75 20.62 39.57 -1.09
N GLY A 76 21.20 39.13 -2.22
CA GLY A 76 21.07 39.79 -3.53
C GLY A 76 19.84 39.37 -4.33
N ASN A 77 19.16 38.30 -3.92
CA ASN A 77 17.96 37.75 -4.56
C ASN A 77 16.97 37.25 -3.48
N PRO A 78 16.42 38.17 -2.66
CA PRO A 78 15.56 37.79 -1.53
C PRO A 78 14.16 37.39 -1.99
N LEU A 79 13.53 36.49 -1.24
CA LEU A 79 12.12 36.14 -1.37
C LEU A 79 11.31 36.90 -0.31
N ASP A 80 10.22 37.54 -0.72
CA ASP A 80 9.30 38.17 0.24
C ASP A 80 8.54 37.06 0.99
N PHE A 81 8.58 37.08 2.33
CA PHE A 81 7.90 36.08 3.16
C PHE A 81 6.41 36.44 3.25
N PRO A 82 5.47 35.67 2.64
CA PRO A 82 4.06 36.01 2.68
C PRO A 82 3.50 35.76 4.08
N ALA A 83 2.58 36.60 4.55
CA ALA A 83 1.98 36.47 5.88
C ALA A 83 1.14 35.19 6.08
N GLU A 84 0.76 34.53 4.99
CA GLU A 84 -0.08 33.32 5.01
C GLU A 84 0.74 32.02 4.87
N SER A 85 2.07 32.10 4.77
CA SER A 85 2.98 30.94 4.62
C SER A 85 3.33 30.29 5.96
N PHE A 86 2.37 30.21 6.88
CA PHE A 86 2.42 29.20 7.91
C PHE A 86 1.44 28.10 7.48
N PHE A 87 1.96 26.92 7.20
CA PHE A 87 1.24 25.67 6.92
C PHE A 87 0.75 25.51 5.47
N ASP A 88 1.61 24.88 4.67
CA ASP A 88 1.31 23.89 3.61
C ASP A 88 2.27 24.06 2.43
N ILE A 89 3.45 23.44 2.52
CA ILE A 89 4.30 23.22 1.35
C ILE A 89 3.80 21.93 0.67
N THR A 90 2.89 22.07 -0.29
CA THR A 90 2.55 20.98 -1.21
C THR A 90 3.57 20.97 -2.35
N PHE A 91 4.47 19.98 -2.37
CA PHE A 91 5.34 19.74 -3.52
C PHE A 91 4.58 18.92 -4.57
N GLU A 92 3.91 19.59 -5.49
CA GLU A 92 3.42 18.95 -6.72
C GLU A 92 4.55 18.96 -7.76
N VAL A 93 5.02 17.77 -8.13
CA VAL A 93 6.15 17.56 -9.05
C VAL A 93 5.65 17.71 -10.49
N GLU A 94 6.36 18.54 -11.26
CA GLU A 94 6.14 19.00 -12.65
C GLU A 94 5.19 20.19 -12.86
N ILE A 95 5.54 21.34 -12.26
CA ILE A 95 5.12 22.64 -12.79
C ILE A 95 6.26 23.17 -13.67
N PRO A 96 6.06 23.46 -14.98
CA PRO A 96 7.08 24.15 -15.79
C PRO A 96 7.40 25.48 -15.13
N PRO A 97 8.67 25.91 -15.06
CA PRO A 97 9.12 26.92 -14.12
C PRO A 97 8.32 28.21 -14.34
N PRO A 98 7.41 28.58 -13.43
CA PRO A 98 7.01 29.96 -13.36
C PRO A 98 8.26 30.67 -12.83
N THR A 99 8.68 31.74 -13.49
CA THR A 99 9.87 32.51 -13.10
C THR A 99 9.80 33.00 -11.65
N ASP A 100 8.60 33.04 -11.07
CA ASP A 100 8.31 33.76 -9.84
C ASP A 100 8.11 32.84 -8.62
N HIS A 101 8.35 31.51 -8.76
CA HIS A 101 8.22 30.55 -7.65
C HIS A 101 9.56 29.91 -7.27
N PRO A 102 9.80 29.66 -5.97
CA PRO A 102 10.98 28.94 -5.51
C PRO A 102 11.00 27.49 -6.03
N TYR A 103 12.17 26.99 -6.41
CA TYR A 103 12.35 25.62 -6.88
C TYR A 103 13.74 25.08 -6.52
N LEU A 104 13.95 23.78 -6.68
CA LEU A 104 15.27 23.17 -6.53
C LEU A 104 15.93 22.94 -7.90
N GLU A 105 17.22 23.24 -8.02
CA GLU A 105 17.99 22.91 -9.24
C GLU A 105 18.06 21.38 -9.46
N HIS A 106 18.01 20.61 -8.37
CA HIS A 106 18.02 19.15 -8.38
C HIS A 106 16.96 18.59 -7.42
N SER A 107 16.31 17.50 -7.80
CA SER A 107 15.34 16.81 -6.94
C SER A 107 16.01 16.32 -5.65
N ILE A 108 15.37 16.58 -4.51
CA ILE A 108 15.71 15.96 -3.23
C ILE A 108 14.79 14.77 -3.03
N VAL A 109 15.36 13.60 -2.76
CA VAL A 109 14.60 12.40 -2.40
C VAL A 109 14.52 12.33 -0.88
N VAL A 110 13.29 12.28 -0.36
CA VAL A 110 13.04 12.04 1.06
C VAL A 110 12.64 10.58 1.20
N GLU A 111 13.50 9.80 1.85
CA GLU A 111 13.17 8.42 2.18
C GLU A 111 11.98 8.39 3.14
N SER A 112 11.14 7.38 3.05
CA SER A 112 9.99 7.27 3.96
C SER A 112 10.44 7.07 5.40
N GLY A 113 9.73 7.73 6.33
CA GLY A 113 10.16 7.95 7.72
C GLY A 113 11.35 8.92 7.88
N GLY A 114 11.87 9.48 6.79
CA GLY A 114 12.90 10.52 6.80
C GLY A 114 12.34 11.90 7.12
N LEU A 115 13.23 12.86 7.34
CA LEU A 115 12.87 14.27 7.51
C LEU A 115 13.30 15.07 6.28
N LEU A 116 12.40 15.89 5.76
CA LEU A 116 12.78 17.05 4.98
C LEU A 116 12.92 18.23 5.95
N ILE A 117 14.11 18.81 6.02
CA ILE A 117 14.38 19.99 6.85
C ILE A 117 14.62 21.16 5.91
N ALA A 118 13.86 22.23 6.09
CA ALA A 118 14.15 23.55 5.52
C ALA A 118 14.83 24.42 6.56
N ARG A 119 15.85 25.18 6.15
CA ARG A 119 16.36 26.30 6.95
C ARG A 119 16.22 27.59 6.17
N GLU A 120 15.79 28.63 6.87
CA GLU A 120 15.52 29.94 6.30
C GLU A 120 16.24 31.02 7.12
N LEU A 121 17.05 31.83 6.47
CA LEU A 121 17.57 33.05 7.08
C LEU A 121 16.63 34.20 6.76
N LEU A 122 15.91 34.65 7.77
CA LEU A 122 15.00 35.79 7.67
C LEU A 122 15.73 37.08 7.98
N ALA A 123 15.56 38.09 7.12
CA ALA A 123 15.97 39.47 7.38
C ALA A 123 14.72 40.34 7.60
N PHE A 124 14.74 41.12 8.68
CA PHE A 124 13.66 42.04 9.01
C PHE A 124 14.16 43.27 9.76
N VAL A 125 13.34 44.31 9.81
CA VAL A 125 13.63 45.51 10.61
C VAL A 125 13.10 45.29 12.03
N GLY A 126 13.98 45.44 13.01
CA GLY A 126 13.68 45.30 14.44
C GLY A 126 12.69 46.35 14.94
N ASN A 127 12.26 46.20 16.20
CA ASN A 127 11.22 47.03 16.81
C ASN A 127 11.56 48.53 16.91
N ASP A 128 12.83 48.91 16.75
CA ASP A 128 13.25 50.30 16.70
C ASP A 128 13.02 50.95 15.32
N GLY A 129 12.57 50.17 14.33
CA GLY A 129 12.35 50.61 12.96
C GLY A 129 13.63 50.92 12.18
N ILE A 130 14.80 50.60 12.73
CA ILE A 130 16.10 51.01 12.18
C ILE A 130 17.07 49.83 12.08
N THR A 131 17.13 48.99 13.10
CA THR A 131 18.08 47.88 13.17
C THR A 131 17.64 46.77 12.23
N GLN A 132 18.49 46.38 11.28
CA GLN A 132 18.28 45.14 10.56
C GLN A 132 18.69 43.96 11.45
N GLU A 133 17.78 43.02 11.61
CA GLU A 133 18.02 41.77 12.31
C GLU A 133 17.93 40.60 11.33
N GLU A 134 18.74 39.58 11.60
CA GLU A 134 18.72 38.31 10.88
C GLU A 134 18.45 37.18 11.86
N ARG A 135 17.56 36.25 11.49
CA ARG A 135 17.20 35.09 12.32
C ARG A 135 17.07 33.85 11.45
N TRP A 136 17.67 32.76 11.91
CA TRP A 136 17.39 31.43 11.35
C TRP A 136 16.05 30.92 11.87
N VAL A 137 15.26 30.37 10.95
CA VAL A 137 14.06 29.57 11.18
C VAL A 137 14.27 28.21 10.54
N TRP A 138 13.70 27.18 11.15
CA TRP A 138 13.74 25.82 10.64
C TRP A 138 12.32 25.29 10.52
N GLU A 139 12.06 24.62 9.41
CA GLU A 139 10.83 23.86 9.18
C GLU A 139 11.21 22.39 9.03
N LEU A 140 10.46 21.52 9.71
CA LEU A 140 10.68 20.09 9.69
C LEU A 140 9.40 19.45 9.18
N HIS A 141 9.51 18.77 8.05
CA HIS A 141 8.45 17.96 7.49
C HIS A 141 8.88 16.50 7.60
N GLU A 142 8.15 15.73 8.39
CA GLU A 142 8.33 14.29 8.38
C GLU A 142 7.73 13.76 7.09
N ALA A 143 8.48 12.95 6.36
CA ALA A 143 7.86 12.05 5.40
C ALA A 143 6.91 11.18 6.23
N HIS A 144 5.61 11.29 5.95
CA HIS A 144 4.59 10.52 6.66
C HIS A 144 5.01 9.05 6.70
N TRP A 145 4.74 8.40 7.85
CA TRP A 145 5.01 6.98 8.02
C TRP A 145 4.44 6.21 6.84
N PHE A 146 5.20 5.23 6.37
CA PHE A 146 4.89 4.38 5.24
C PHE A 146 3.41 4.02 5.22
N ASP A 147 2.67 4.61 4.28
CA ASP A 147 1.40 4.11 3.81
C ASP A 147 1.71 2.74 3.19
N SER A 148 1.74 1.69 4.02
CA SER A 148 2.11 0.34 3.58
C SER A 148 0.85 -0.48 3.41
N ASP A 149 0.87 -1.56 2.67
CA ASP A 149 -0.29 -2.43 2.52
C ASP A 149 0.07 -3.89 2.80
N LEU A 150 -0.85 -4.60 3.45
CA LEU A 150 -0.79 -6.03 3.76
C LEU A 150 -2.19 -6.62 3.51
N GLY A 151 -2.26 -7.93 3.30
CA GLY A 151 -3.56 -8.61 3.26
C GLY A 151 -4.18 -8.75 4.65
N ASP A 152 -5.31 -9.42 4.73
CA ASP A 152 -6.10 -9.55 5.95
C ASP A 152 -6.60 -10.99 6.25
N ALA A 153 -6.07 -11.98 5.53
CA ALA A 153 -6.33 -13.38 5.82
C ALA A 153 -5.85 -13.77 7.24
N PRO A 154 -6.56 -14.68 7.94
CA PRO A 154 -6.22 -15.03 9.33
C PRO A 154 -4.87 -15.74 9.42
N ASP A 155 -4.06 -15.36 10.41
CA ASP A 155 -2.70 -15.85 10.57
C ASP A 155 -2.43 -16.25 12.02
N SER A 156 -2.11 -17.52 12.29
CA SER A 156 -1.76 -17.97 13.65
C SER A 156 -0.30 -17.69 14.03
N THR A 157 0.51 -17.17 13.11
CA THR A 157 1.88 -16.71 13.37
C THR A 157 1.95 -15.26 13.84
N ASN A 158 0.80 -14.63 14.13
CA ASN A 158 0.69 -13.22 14.53
C ASN A 158 1.48 -12.78 15.78
N SER A 159 1.63 -11.46 15.94
CA SER A 159 2.34 -10.77 17.02
C SER A 159 1.79 -11.09 18.42
N TRP A 160 0.51 -11.45 18.52
CA TRP A 160 -0.15 -11.77 19.78
C TRP A 160 0.07 -13.22 20.23
N PHE A 161 0.69 -14.07 19.39
CA PHE A 161 0.81 -15.50 19.60
C PHE A 161 -0.56 -16.18 19.85
N ALA A 162 -1.62 -15.59 19.31
CA ALA A 162 -2.98 -16.08 19.49
C ALA A 162 -3.36 -17.02 18.35
N PRO A 163 -3.97 -18.18 18.60
CA PRO A 163 -4.40 -19.05 17.52
C PRO A 163 -5.53 -18.38 16.73
N MET A 164 -5.43 -18.41 15.40
CA MET A 164 -6.51 -18.01 14.50
C MET A 164 -7.04 -19.22 13.72
N THR A 165 -8.27 -19.12 13.21
CA THR A 165 -8.89 -20.19 12.43
C THR A 165 -9.25 -19.71 11.03
N ALA A 166 -8.84 -20.46 10.01
CA ALA A 166 -9.19 -20.17 8.62
C ALA A 166 -10.68 -20.39 8.34
N TYR A 167 -11.33 -21.31 9.07
CA TYR A 167 -12.71 -21.71 8.80
C TYR A 167 -13.55 -21.96 10.06
N PRO A 168 -14.89 -21.83 10.00
CA PRO A 168 -15.79 -22.00 11.15
C PRO A 168 -15.73 -23.35 11.86
N TRP A 169 -15.18 -24.38 11.22
CA TRP A 169 -15.01 -25.71 11.82
C TRP A 169 -13.66 -25.90 12.55
N GLY A 170 -12.88 -24.82 12.71
CA GLY A 170 -11.69 -24.79 13.56
C GLY A 170 -10.39 -25.22 12.87
N THR A 171 -10.32 -25.17 11.54
CA THR A 171 -9.04 -25.33 10.83
C THR A 171 -8.08 -24.21 11.26
N PRO A 172 -6.88 -24.52 11.75
CA PRO A 172 -5.87 -23.51 12.07
C PRO A 172 -5.53 -22.65 10.84
N ALA A 173 -5.34 -21.36 11.04
CA ALA A 173 -4.96 -20.44 9.97
C ALA A 173 -3.45 -20.28 9.88
N SER A 174 -2.88 -20.45 8.70
CA SER A 174 -1.44 -20.33 8.42
C SER A 174 -1.20 -19.57 7.12
N PHE A 175 -2.04 -18.55 6.85
CA PHE A 175 -1.87 -17.60 5.77
C PHE A 175 -0.87 -16.54 6.21
N PRO A 176 0.27 -16.32 5.53
CA PRO A 176 1.24 -15.31 5.94
C PRO A 176 0.65 -13.91 5.78
N THR A 177 0.28 -13.24 6.86
CA THR A 177 -0.39 -11.93 6.80
C THR A 177 0.36 -10.89 7.62
N VAL A 178 0.94 -11.29 8.75
CA VAL A 178 1.73 -10.40 9.61
C VAL A 178 3.14 -10.25 9.03
N TYR A 179 3.68 -9.02 9.03
CA TYR A 179 5.01 -8.73 8.51
C TYR A 179 6.08 -8.64 9.61
N GLY A 180 5.78 -7.99 10.72
CA GLY A 180 6.73 -7.72 11.79
C GLY A 180 6.82 -8.84 12.82
N MET A 181 6.28 -8.61 14.01
CA MET A 181 6.44 -9.54 15.13
C MET A 181 5.58 -10.79 14.90
N GLY A 182 6.17 -11.98 14.97
CA GLY A 182 5.44 -13.23 14.69
C GLY A 182 5.91 -13.98 13.43
N SER A 183 6.60 -13.27 12.54
CA SER A 183 7.25 -13.79 11.34
C SER A 183 8.61 -14.48 11.62
N PRO A 184 9.13 -15.42 10.78
CA PRO A 184 8.69 -15.87 9.43
C PRO A 184 7.67 -17.03 9.37
N PRO A 185 6.88 -17.15 8.28
CA PRO A 185 6.89 -16.34 7.04
C PRO A 185 6.26 -14.95 7.15
N HIS A 186 6.71 -14.02 6.31
CA HIS A 186 6.24 -12.63 6.29
C HIS A 186 5.06 -12.47 5.33
N GLY A 187 4.05 -11.71 5.76
CA GLY A 187 3.03 -11.18 4.87
C GLY A 187 3.62 -10.35 3.71
N PRO A 188 2.94 -10.29 2.56
CA PRO A 188 3.37 -9.54 1.39
C PRO A 188 3.17 -8.03 1.56
N ILE A 189 4.01 -7.39 2.39
CA ILE A 189 3.93 -5.93 2.60
C ILE A 189 4.31 -5.16 1.32
N HIS A 190 3.58 -4.08 1.02
CA HIS A 190 3.88 -3.12 -0.03
C HIS A 190 4.15 -1.76 0.58
N TRP A 191 5.37 -1.22 0.45
CA TRP A 191 5.74 0.01 1.14
C TRP A 191 5.14 1.30 0.55
N PHE A 192 4.77 1.28 -0.72
CA PHE A 192 4.30 2.45 -1.47
C PHE A 192 3.17 2.11 -2.46
N PRO A 193 2.01 1.64 -1.99
CA PRO A 193 0.91 1.14 -2.83
C PRO A 193 0.42 2.22 -3.80
N PHE A 194 0.35 3.50 -3.37
CA PHE A 194 -0.12 4.61 -4.19
C PHE A 194 0.91 5.18 -5.19
N GLN A 195 2.15 4.73 -5.21
CA GLN A 195 3.18 5.36 -6.06
C GLN A 195 3.26 4.79 -7.48
N MET A 196 2.83 3.54 -7.70
CA MET A 196 2.94 2.89 -9.02
C MET A 196 1.62 2.35 -9.51
N ALA A 197 1.09 1.34 -8.83
CA ALA A 197 -0.15 0.69 -9.15
C ALA A 197 -0.63 -0.12 -7.95
N TYR A 198 -1.94 -0.23 -7.81
CA TYR A 198 -2.60 -1.00 -6.75
C TYR A 198 -3.88 -1.63 -7.31
N LEU A 199 -4.51 -2.53 -6.57
CA LEU A 199 -5.74 -3.22 -6.98
C LEU A 199 -6.95 -2.29 -6.79
N GLY A 200 -7.99 -2.50 -7.60
CA GLY A 200 -9.28 -1.85 -7.32
C GLY A 200 -9.27 -0.31 -7.32
N ASN A 201 -9.81 0.30 -6.26
CA ASN A 201 -9.93 1.76 -6.13
C ASN A 201 -9.34 2.34 -4.84
N ASN A 202 -9.28 1.56 -3.76
CA ASN A 202 -8.86 2.02 -2.44
C ASN A 202 -7.83 1.07 -1.84
N VAL A 203 -7.09 1.55 -0.83
CA VAL A 203 -6.15 0.78 0.00
C VAL A 203 -6.33 1.29 1.43
N THR A 204 -6.40 0.40 2.44
CA THR A 204 -6.63 0.79 3.86
C THR A 204 -5.38 1.30 4.57
N MET A 205 -4.20 0.86 4.10
CA MET A 205 -2.86 1.28 4.51
C MET A 205 -2.45 0.93 5.96
N GLU A 206 -1.79 -0.22 6.15
CA GLU A 206 -1.25 -0.67 7.42
C GLU A 206 0.22 -1.14 7.34
N VAL A 207 1.01 -0.79 8.36
CA VAL A 207 2.41 -1.23 8.49
C VAL A 207 2.55 -2.62 9.13
N GLU A 208 1.47 -3.07 9.77
CA GLU A 208 1.36 -4.37 10.42
C GLU A 208 -0.11 -4.78 10.54
N ALA A 209 -0.42 -6.02 10.18
CA ALA A 209 -1.80 -6.49 10.10
C ALA A 209 -2.53 -6.64 11.43
N ASP A 210 -1.80 -6.74 12.55
CA ASP A 210 -2.36 -7.07 13.85
C ASP A 210 -1.98 -6.11 14.99
N LEU A 211 -1.26 -5.02 14.68
CA LEU A 211 -0.82 -4.04 15.68
C LEU A 211 -1.11 -2.59 15.21
N PRO A 212 -1.65 -1.74 16.09
CA PRO A 212 -1.70 -0.31 15.84
C PRO A 212 -0.28 0.31 15.95
N PRO A 213 -0.06 1.51 15.38
CA PRO A 213 -1.03 2.36 14.71
C PRO A 213 -1.31 1.92 13.27
N ASP A 214 -2.56 2.10 12.87
CA ASP A 214 -3.04 1.91 11.51
C ASP A 214 -3.55 3.25 10.97
N MET A 215 -3.56 3.43 9.65
CA MET A 215 -4.04 4.66 9.02
C MET A 215 -5.56 4.79 9.14
N ASP A 216 -6.25 3.66 9.08
CA ASP A 216 -7.63 3.56 9.51
C ASP A 216 -7.73 3.06 10.97
N PRO A 217 -8.90 3.16 11.63
CA PRO A 217 -9.03 2.78 13.04
C PRO A 217 -8.92 1.27 13.34
N THR A 218 -8.81 0.42 12.32
CA THR A 218 -9.04 -1.03 12.38
C THR A 218 -7.96 -1.82 11.64
N THR A 219 -7.08 -2.47 12.40
CA THR A 219 -6.11 -3.42 11.85
C THR A 219 -6.78 -4.54 11.05
N ASN A 220 -6.13 -5.00 9.99
CA ASN A 220 -6.64 -6.05 9.09
C ASN A 220 -7.04 -7.36 9.79
N ILE A 221 -6.33 -7.73 10.86
CA ILE A 221 -6.71 -8.85 11.72
C ILE A 221 -6.69 -8.46 13.20
N ILE A 222 -7.56 -9.09 14.00
CA ILE A 222 -7.54 -8.99 15.45
C ILE A 222 -7.44 -10.41 16.01
N PRO A 223 -6.22 -10.91 16.32
CA PRO A 223 -6.02 -12.31 16.67
C PRO A 223 -6.69 -12.77 17.98
N PRO A 224 -6.66 -12.02 19.11
CA PRO A 224 -7.28 -12.48 20.35
C PRO A 224 -8.79 -12.80 20.27
N PRO A 225 -9.64 -12.01 19.58
CA PRO A 225 -11.02 -12.39 19.28
C PRO A 225 -11.19 -13.23 18.01
N ASN A 226 -10.10 -13.63 17.33
CA ASN A 226 -10.12 -14.41 16.09
C ASN A 226 -10.96 -13.75 14.98
N GLN A 227 -10.67 -12.47 14.72
CA GLN A 227 -11.27 -11.68 13.64
C GLN A 227 -10.23 -11.45 12.55
N SER A 228 -10.67 -11.53 11.30
CA SER A 228 -9.92 -11.33 10.05
C SER A 228 -10.90 -10.79 9.01
N ASP A 229 -10.48 -10.53 7.77
CA ASP A 229 -11.36 -9.93 6.75
C ASP A 229 -11.86 -8.54 7.21
N LEU A 230 -10.98 -7.75 7.86
CA LEU A 230 -11.34 -6.45 8.46
C LEU A 230 -10.86 -5.27 7.64
N ASP A 231 -10.00 -5.50 6.65
CA ASP A 231 -9.74 -4.48 5.66
C ASP A 231 -11.04 -4.29 4.85
N VAL A 232 -11.35 -3.04 4.52
CA VAL A 232 -12.61 -2.70 3.83
C VAL A 232 -12.38 -2.39 2.35
N ALA A 233 -11.18 -2.70 1.85
CA ALA A 233 -10.69 -2.25 0.55
C ALA A 233 -10.49 -3.37 -0.47
N ASP A 234 -10.86 -4.62 -0.17
CA ASP A 234 -10.94 -5.74 -1.13
C ASP A 234 -11.91 -5.47 -2.32
N ASP A 235 -11.50 -4.62 -3.27
CA ASP A 235 -12.34 -4.10 -4.34
C ASP A 235 -11.74 -4.28 -5.76
N GLY A 236 -10.58 -4.92 -5.85
CA GLY A 236 -9.89 -5.28 -7.08
C GLY A 236 -10.56 -6.41 -7.87
N VAL A 237 -11.06 -7.47 -7.22
CA VAL A 237 -11.60 -8.65 -7.91
C VAL A 237 -13.06 -8.47 -8.31
N LEU A 238 -13.33 -8.55 -9.61
CA LEU A 238 -14.68 -8.31 -10.15
C LEU A 238 -15.58 -9.54 -10.03
N ASN A 239 -16.82 -9.31 -9.59
CA ASN A 239 -17.92 -10.30 -9.53
C ASN A 239 -17.74 -11.40 -8.46
N ILE A 240 -17.11 -11.08 -7.34
CA ILE A 240 -17.15 -11.93 -6.15
C ILE A 240 -18.62 -12.20 -5.74
N PRO A 241 -18.99 -13.45 -5.40
CA PRO A 241 -18.16 -14.65 -5.43
C PRO A 241 -17.92 -15.17 -6.86
N LEU A 242 -16.70 -15.64 -7.13
CA LEU A 242 -16.28 -16.17 -8.43
C LEU A 242 -16.99 -17.48 -8.80
N ASN A 243 -17.12 -17.74 -10.11
CA ASN A 243 -17.56 -19.03 -10.62
C ASN A 243 -16.37 -19.97 -10.81
N LEU A 244 -16.20 -20.90 -9.86
CA LEU A 244 -15.08 -21.83 -9.74
C LEU A 244 -15.60 -23.28 -9.80
N PRO A 245 -16.13 -23.74 -10.95
CA PRO A 245 -16.45 -25.14 -11.15
C PRO A 245 -15.22 -26.02 -10.98
N ARG A 246 -15.40 -27.17 -10.32
CA ARG A 246 -14.31 -28.11 -10.04
C ARG A 246 -13.72 -28.62 -11.34
N CYS A 247 -12.40 -28.47 -11.49
CA CYS A 247 -11.62 -29.04 -12.58
C CYS A 247 -12.02 -28.60 -13.99
N ILE A 248 -12.67 -27.45 -14.12
CA ILE A 248 -12.98 -26.82 -15.40
C ILE A 248 -12.12 -25.55 -15.54
N PRO A 249 -11.40 -25.35 -16.65
CA PRO A 249 -10.61 -24.14 -16.86
C PRO A 249 -11.46 -22.87 -16.75
N VAL A 250 -11.07 -21.96 -15.86
CA VAL A 250 -11.71 -20.66 -15.68
C VAL A 250 -10.70 -19.52 -15.68
N SER A 251 -11.21 -18.31 -15.88
CA SER A 251 -10.50 -17.05 -15.71
C SER A 251 -11.46 -16.07 -15.04
N PHE A 252 -10.95 -15.13 -14.25
CA PHE A 252 -11.74 -14.02 -13.73
C PHE A 252 -11.11 -12.69 -14.13
N ARG A 253 -11.80 -11.60 -13.80
CA ARG A 253 -11.34 -10.24 -14.08
C ARG A 253 -11.07 -9.50 -12.78
N TYR A 254 -10.06 -8.67 -12.79
CA TYR A 254 -9.72 -7.79 -11.69
C TYR A 254 -9.32 -6.41 -12.23
N ASN A 255 -9.43 -5.39 -11.40
CA ASN A 255 -9.03 -4.03 -11.70
C ASN A 255 -7.65 -3.76 -11.10
N VAL A 256 -6.84 -3.04 -11.86
CA VAL A 256 -5.59 -2.43 -11.39
C VAL A 256 -5.69 -0.94 -11.65
N ASN A 257 -5.53 -0.13 -10.62
CA ASN A 257 -5.41 1.31 -10.75
C ASN A 257 -3.94 1.68 -10.97
N ILE A 258 -3.63 2.16 -12.16
CA ILE A 258 -2.29 2.64 -12.53
C ILE A 258 -2.19 4.10 -12.08
N VAL A 259 -1.19 4.40 -11.25
CA VAL A 259 -0.86 5.78 -10.85
C VAL A 259 0.26 6.30 -11.72
N ASN A 260 1.42 5.65 -11.69
CA ASN A 260 2.58 6.00 -12.49
C ASN A 260 3.49 4.78 -12.69
N VAL A 261 3.53 4.23 -13.90
CA VAL A 261 4.41 3.10 -14.24
C VAL A 261 5.54 3.60 -15.15
N PRO A 262 6.78 3.72 -14.65
CA PRO A 262 7.92 4.12 -15.47
C PRO A 262 8.16 3.16 -16.64
N ALA A 263 8.66 3.70 -17.75
CA ALA A 263 9.02 2.86 -18.89
C ALA A 263 10.08 1.82 -18.50
N GLY A 264 9.77 0.53 -18.74
CA GLY A 264 10.65 -0.58 -18.40
C GLY A 264 10.46 -1.15 -16.99
N ALA A 265 9.53 -0.60 -16.20
CA ALA A 265 9.07 -1.24 -14.98
C ALA A 265 8.34 -2.57 -15.28
N THR A 266 8.19 -3.39 -14.25
CA THR A 266 7.46 -4.66 -14.31
C THR A 266 6.37 -4.66 -13.26
N LEU A 267 5.30 -5.42 -13.52
CA LEU A 267 4.18 -5.57 -12.60
C LEU A 267 3.59 -6.96 -12.77
N TYR A 268 3.49 -7.70 -11.67
CA TYR A 268 3.05 -9.10 -11.66
C TYR A 268 1.84 -9.26 -10.76
N ALA A 269 0.86 -10.03 -11.22
CA ALA A 269 -0.24 -10.49 -10.39
C ALA A 269 -0.06 -11.98 -10.05
N ASN A 270 -0.22 -12.30 -8.77
CA ASN A 270 -0.26 -13.66 -8.25
C ASN A 270 -1.57 -13.90 -7.53
N VAL A 271 -2.13 -15.10 -7.68
CA VAL A 271 -3.41 -15.46 -7.05
C VAL A 271 -3.30 -16.82 -6.40
N TRP A 272 -3.73 -16.91 -5.15
CA TRP A 272 -3.84 -18.14 -4.39
C TRP A 272 -5.28 -18.45 -3.98
N PHE A 273 -5.59 -19.73 -3.85
CA PHE A 273 -6.86 -20.21 -3.32
C PHE A 273 -6.61 -21.43 -2.44
N ASP A 274 -7.17 -21.44 -1.23
CA ASP A 274 -7.12 -22.61 -0.34
C ASP A 274 -8.19 -23.62 -0.79
N TRP A 275 -7.82 -24.46 -1.75
CA TRP A 275 -8.73 -25.29 -2.50
C TRP A 275 -9.32 -26.40 -1.64
N ASP A 276 -8.55 -26.93 -0.70
CA ASP A 276 -8.93 -28.03 0.18
C ASP A 276 -9.36 -27.59 1.59
N ARG A 277 -9.26 -26.29 1.89
CA ARG A 277 -9.60 -25.68 3.19
C ARG A 277 -8.71 -26.17 4.32
N SER A 278 -7.44 -26.33 3.99
CA SER A 278 -6.39 -26.76 4.91
C SER A 278 -5.90 -25.63 5.81
N GLY A 279 -6.19 -24.37 5.45
CA GLY A 279 -5.74 -23.19 6.17
C GLY A 279 -4.38 -22.68 5.75
N ASP A 280 -3.87 -23.11 4.59
CA ASP A 280 -2.67 -22.58 3.95
C ASP A 280 -2.82 -22.64 2.41
N TRP A 281 -1.81 -22.17 1.66
CA TRP A 281 -1.85 -22.10 0.19
C TRP A 281 -0.77 -22.95 -0.52
N ASN A 282 -0.23 -23.97 0.16
CA ASN A 282 0.95 -24.71 -0.28
C ASN A 282 0.63 -25.99 -1.06
N GLN A 283 -0.64 -26.27 -1.31
CA GLN A 283 -1.07 -27.54 -1.84
C GLN A 283 -1.14 -27.52 -3.38
N LYS A 284 -1.02 -28.73 -3.93
CA LYS A 284 -1.23 -28.98 -5.34
C LYS A 284 -2.16 -30.17 -5.49
N HIS A 285 -3.31 -29.92 -6.10
CA HIS A 285 -4.30 -30.96 -6.35
C HIS A 285 -4.25 -31.41 -7.81
N THR A 286 -4.83 -32.58 -8.08
CA THR A 286 -4.91 -33.13 -9.42
C THR A 286 -6.37 -33.16 -9.88
N CYS A 287 -6.60 -32.63 -11.07
CA CYS A 287 -7.83 -32.79 -11.82
C CYS A 287 -7.65 -33.91 -12.84
N ILE A 288 -8.55 -34.89 -12.84
CA ILE A 288 -8.48 -36.03 -13.76
C ILE A 288 -8.81 -35.52 -15.17
N ASN A 289 -7.78 -35.11 -15.94
CA ASN A 289 -7.88 -34.38 -17.20
C ASN A 289 -8.71 -33.08 -17.06
N PRO A 290 -8.08 -31.89 -17.02
CA PRO A 290 -7.00 -31.54 -17.95
C PRO A 290 -5.62 -31.26 -17.30
N GLY A 291 -5.42 -31.47 -16.00
CA GLY A 291 -4.12 -31.24 -15.37
C GLY A 291 -4.17 -31.03 -13.86
N ASP A 292 -3.18 -30.35 -13.32
CA ASP A 292 -3.10 -30.04 -11.89
C ASP A 292 -3.73 -28.68 -11.57
N ALA A 293 -4.30 -28.57 -10.37
CA ALA A 293 -4.87 -27.38 -9.77
C ALA A 293 -4.00 -27.00 -8.55
N PRO A 294 -2.87 -26.29 -8.76
CA PRO A 294 -2.11 -25.71 -7.66
C PRO A 294 -2.94 -24.64 -6.97
N GLU A 295 -2.72 -24.45 -5.68
CA GLU A 295 -3.32 -23.34 -4.94
C GLU A 295 -2.77 -22.00 -5.39
N TRP A 296 -1.49 -21.94 -5.78
CA TRP A 296 -0.94 -20.84 -6.59
C TRP A 296 -1.50 -20.89 -8.03
N ALA A 297 -2.73 -20.44 -8.19
CA ALA A 297 -3.56 -20.63 -9.38
C ALA A 297 -3.17 -19.70 -10.53
N VAL A 298 -2.85 -18.43 -10.23
CA VAL A 298 -2.29 -17.48 -11.21
C VAL A 298 -0.87 -17.17 -10.80
N GLN A 299 0.08 -17.50 -11.68
CA GLN A 299 1.50 -17.49 -11.37
C GLN A 299 2.19 -16.40 -12.18
N ASN A 300 2.64 -15.35 -11.49
CA ASN A 300 3.42 -14.24 -12.05
C ASN A 300 2.85 -13.73 -13.38
N GLN A 301 1.55 -13.44 -13.41
CA GLN A 301 0.94 -12.85 -14.59
C GLN A 301 1.56 -11.47 -14.83
N ASP A 302 2.24 -11.29 -15.96
CA ASP A 302 2.72 -9.98 -16.41
C ASP A 302 1.50 -9.08 -16.73
N VAL A 303 1.28 -8.11 -15.87
CA VAL A 303 0.13 -7.20 -15.92
C VAL A 303 0.25 -6.21 -17.07
N LEU A 304 1.45 -5.66 -17.30
CA LEU A 304 1.69 -4.69 -18.36
C LEU A 304 1.53 -5.35 -19.74
N ALA A 305 1.99 -6.59 -19.88
CA ALA A 305 1.75 -7.39 -21.07
C ALA A 305 0.26 -7.71 -21.26
N ALA A 306 -0.49 -7.97 -20.18
CA ALA A 306 -1.93 -8.22 -20.24
C ALA A 306 -2.74 -6.97 -20.63
N ILE A 307 -2.29 -5.77 -20.22
CA ILE A 307 -2.82 -4.48 -20.69
C ILE A 307 -2.42 -4.23 -22.16
N GLY A 308 -1.28 -4.79 -22.61
CA GLY A 308 -0.72 -4.59 -23.94
C GLY A 308 0.06 -3.28 -24.08
N MET A 309 0.50 -2.69 -22.96
CA MET A 309 1.20 -1.40 -22.91
C MET A 309 2.34 -1.45 -21.89
N ALA A 310 3.55 -1.08 -22.31
CA ALA A 310 4.74 -1.06 -21.44
C ALA A 310 4.82 0.17 -20.52
N ALA A 311 4.01 1.20 -20.80
CA ALA A 311 3.87 2.42 -20.00
C ALA A 311 2.42 2.90 -20.13
N PRO A 312 1.46 2.23 -19.46
CA PRO A 312 0.07 2.65 -19.48
C PRO A 312 -0.09 4.03 -18.86
N ALA A 313 -1.02 4.83 -19.38
CA ALA A 313 -1.41 6.09 -18.74
C ALA A 313 -2.11 5.80 -17.40
N ALA A 314 -2.10 6.76 -16.49
CA ALA A 314 -2.81 6.63 -15.22
C ALA A 314 -4.31 6.32 -15.43
N GLY A 315 -4.87 5.50 -14.54
CA GLY A 315 -6.28 5.09 -14.53
C GLY A 315 -6.48 3.60 -14.28
N ILE A 316 -7.75 3.19 -14.23
CA ILE A 316 -8.14 1.82 -13.91
C ILE A 316 -8.21 0.96 -15.17
N TYR A 317 -7.51 -0.18 -15.14
CA TYR A 317 -7.49 -1.18 -16.19
C TYR A 317 -8.09 -2.49 -15.69
N THR A 318 -9.07 -3.01 -16.42
CA THR A 318 -9.61 -4.34 -16.15
C THR A 318 -8.79 -5.40 -16.88
N ILE A 319 -8.15 -6.27 -16.11
CA ILE A 319 -7.32 -7.37 -16.60
C ILE A 319 -8.08 -8.69 -16.45
N THR A 320 -7.82 -9.64 -17.35
CA THR A 320 -8.33 -11.01 -17.24
C THR A 320 -7.18 -11.93 -16.87
N THR A 321 -7.38 -12.81 -15.89
CA THR A 321 -6.37 -13.80 -15.52
C THR A 321 -6.13 -14.81 -16.65
N PRO A 322 -4.96 -15.44 -16.75
CA PRO A 322 -4.79 -16.70 -17.46
C PRO A 322 -5.82 -17.73 -16.98
N LYS A 323 -6.04 -18.75 -17.81
CA LYS A 323 -6.88 -19.87 -17.41
C LYS A 323 -6.17 -20.71 -16.36
N PHE A 324 -6.88 -21.03 -15.28
CA PHE A 324 -6.44 -21.96 -14.25
C PHE A 324 -7.53 -22.98 -13.94
N LEU A 325 -7.19 -24.02 -13.16
CA LEU A 325 -8.11 -25.08 -12.75
C LEU A 325 -8.47 -24.90 -11.27
N PRO A 326 -9.76 -24.64 -10.95
CA PRO A 326 -10.22 -24.68 -9.57
C PRO A 326 -10.32 -26.13 -9.08
N TRP A 327 -10.10 -26.34 -7.79
CA TRP A 327 -10.31 -27.64 -7.15
C TRP A 327 -11.17 -27.53 -5.90
N HIS A 328 -11.95 -28.58 -5.66
CA HIS A 328 -12.76 -28.73 -4.45
C HIS A 328 -12.77 -30.21 -4.03
N PRO A 329 -12.85 -30.53 -2.72
CA PRO A 329 -12.93 -31.91 -2.28
C PRO A 329 -14.17 -32.61 -2.86
N PRO A 330 -14.07 -33.90 -3.28
CA PRO A 330 -15.24 -34.66 -3.68
C PRO A 330 -16.27 -34.72 -2.55
N GLY A 331 -17.53 -34.45 -2.86
CA GLY A 331 -18.60 -34.47 -1.85
C GLY A 331 -18.54 -33.33 -0.84
N ALA A 332 -17.61 -32.36 -0.98
CA ALA A 332 -17.75 -31.09 -0.28
C ALA A 332 -19.02 -30.41 -0.80
N ASP A 333 -20.06 -30.45 0.03
CA ASP A 333 -21.33 -29.78 -0.20
C ASP A 333 -21.10 -28.37 -0.75
N ARG A 334 -22.04 -27.94 -1.60
CA ARG A 334 -21.94 -26.78 -2.51
C ARG A 334 -21.83 -25.40 -1.84
N ARG A 335 -21.36 -25.30 -0.59
CA ARG A 335 -21.42 -24.09 0.25
C ARG A 335 -20.24 -23.90 1.21
N LEU A 336 -19.11 -24.59 1.02
CA LEU A 336 -17.95 -24.32 1.88
C LEU A 336 -17.19 -23.09 1.36
N PRO A 337 -16.93 -22.08 2.22
CA PRO A 337 -16.11 -20.94 1.84
C PRO A 337 -14.67 -21.37 1.57
N ILE A 338 -13.92 -20.48 0.94
CA ILE A 338 -12.47 -20.57 0.73
C ILE A 338 -11.86 -19.20 0.99
N TRP A 339 -10.59 -19.20 1.37
CA TRP A 339 -9.73 -18.04 1.28
C TRP A 339 -9.09 -17.95 -0.10
N MET A 340 -9.06 -16.74 -0.64
CA MET A 340 -8.35 -16.37 -1.86
C MET A 340 -7.46 -15.18 -1.53
N ARG A 341 -6.26 -15.14 -2.09
CA ARG A 341 -5.38 -13.97 -2.09
C ARG A 341 -5.08 -13.53 -3.51
N ILE A 342 -5.03 -12.23 -3.75
CA ILE A 342 -4.38 -11.67 -4.93
C ILE A 342 -3.33 -10.65 -4.48
N THR A 343 -2.12 -10.77 -5.01
CA THR A 343 -1.03 -9.82 -4.76
C THR A 343 -0.55 -9.26 -6.08
N LEU A 344 -0.48 -7.93 -6.15
CA LEU A 344 0.13 -7.16 -7.22
C LEU A 344 1.51 -6.70 -6.75
N SER A 345 2.58 -6.92 -7.51
CA SER A 345 3.93 -6.56 -7.08
C SER A 345 4.86 -6.19 -8.24
N GLU A 346 5.86 -5.34 -7.99
CA GLU A 346 6.82 -4.94 -9.03
C GLU A 346 7.82 -6.05 -9.40
N THR A 347 7.99 -7.04 -8.53
CA THR A 347 8.83 -8.23 -8.74
C THR A 347 8.00 -9.51 -8.76
N PRO A 348 8.44 -10.57 -9.48
CA PRO A 348 7.71 -11.83 -9.47
C PRO A 348 7.86 -12.52 -8.11
N TRP A 349 6.82 -13.24 -7.70
CA TRP A 349 6.86 -14.14 -6.55
C TRP A 349 7.74 -15.35 -6.90
N VAL A 350 8.77 -15.58 -6.10
CA VAL A 350 9.75 -16.67 -6.27
C VAL A 350 9.65 -17.75 -5.20
N GLY A 351 8.72 -17.59 -4.24
CA GLY A 351 8.62 -18.39 -3.04
C GLY A 351 9.63 -17.97 -1.98
N SER A 352 9.16 -17.61 -0.78
CA SER A 352 10.05 -17.50 0.38
C SER A 352 10.18 -18.91 0.98
N ALA A 353 11.39 -19.49 0.95
CA ALA A 353 11.63 -20.76 1.62
C ALA A 353 11.70 -20.50 3.13
N PRO A 354 10.96 -21.23 3.98
CA PRO A 354 11.07 -21.05 5.42
C PRO A 354 12.52 -21.32 5.88
N PRO A 355 13.04 -20.58 6.88
CA PRO A 355 14.44 -20.69 7.33
C PRO A 355 14.86 -22.10 7.75
N THR A 356 13.89 -22.96 8.07
CA THR A 356 14.10 -24.32 8.57
C THR A 356 13.98 -25.40 7.50
N GLY A 357 13.81 -25.04 6.23
CA GLY A 357 13.68 -25.98 5.12
C GLY A 357 12.30 -26.63 5.09
N GLY A 358 11.43 -26.09 4.25
CA GLY A 358 10.05 -26.55 3.99
C GLY A 358 9.64 -26.19 2.57
N LEU A 359 8.37 -26.45 2.21
CA LEU A 359 7.79 -25.87 0.99
C LEU A 359 7.79 -24.34 1.14
N PRO A 360 7.92 -23.56 0.05
CA PRO A 360 7.83 -22.11 0.13
C PRO A 360 6.50 -21.71 0.74
N ASP A 361 6.48 -20.75 1.64
CA ASP A 361 5.25 -20.31 2.30
C ASP A 361 4.40 -19.50 1.29
N ALA A 362 3.50 -20.19 0.59
CA ALA A 362 2.66 -19.60 -0.46
C ALA A 362 1.85 -18.42 0.06
N GLY A 363 1.71 -17.39 -0.79
CA GLY A 363 1.07 -16.13 -0.42
C GLY A 363 1.92 -15.17 0.42
N SER A 364 3.14 -15.55 0.83
CA SER A 364 4.09 -14.65 1.54
C SER A 364 4.77 -13.62 0.64
N GLY A 365 5.36 -12.60 1.27
CA GLY A 365 6.30 -11.66 0.65
C GLY A 365 7.77 -12.02 0.83
N PRO A 366 8.69 -11.34 0.12
CA PRO A 366 10.11 -11.38 0.45
C PRO A 366 10.36 -10.74 1.83
N PRO A 367 11.47 -11.06 2.52
CA PRO A 367 11.77 -10.51 3.85
C PRO A 367 11.89 -8.99 3.94
N GLY A 368 12.08 -8.29 2.81
CA GLY A 368 12.13 -6.83 2.75
C GLY A 368 10.83 -6.19 2.26
N GLY A 369 9.79 -6.99 1.99
CA GLY A 369 8.58 -6.54 1.32
C GLY A 369 8.77 -6.20 -0.16
N TYR A 370 7.67 -5.84 -0.79
CA TYR A 370 7.61 -5.23 -2.11
C TYR A 370 7.62 -3.72 -1.97
N LEU A 371 8.14 -3.02 -2.99
CA LEU A 371 8.09 -1.57 -2.99
C LEU A 371 6.70 -1.06 -3.39
N TYR A 372 6.05 -1.70 -4.36
CA TYR A 372 4.82 -1.20 -4.96
C TYR A 372 3.81 -2.32 -5.17
N GLY A 373 2.53 -1.96 -5.23
CA GLY A 373 1.46 -2.94 -5.37
C GLY A 373 0.56 -2.96 -4.15
N GLU A 374 -0.18 -4.06 -4.01
CA GLU A 374 -1.18 -4.27 -2.97
C GLU A 374 -1.47 -5.77 -2.84
N THR A 375 -1.93 -6.19 -1.66
CA THR A 375 -2.50 -7.51 -1.43
C THR A 375 -3.94 -7.37 -0.96
N GLU A 376 -4.85 -8.05 -1.65
CA GLU A 376 -6.23 -8.21 -1.21
C GLU A 376 -6.49 -9.70 -0.89
N ASP A 377 -7.29 -9.94 0.14
CA ASP A 377 -7.75 -11.26 0.54
C ASP A 377 -9.27 -11.35 0.40
N TYR A 378 -9.80 -12.55 0.19
CA TYR A 378 -11.24 -12.70 -0.03
C TYR A 378 -11.74 -13.97 0.64
N PHE A 379 -12.68 -13.81 1.58
CA PHE A 379 -13.40 -14.93 2.16
C PHE A 379 -14.80 -15.12 1.57
N PHE A 380 -14.97 -16.10 0.68
CA PHE A 380 -16.25 -16.29 0.00
C PHE A 380 -16.60 -17.75 -0.31
N ILE A 381 -17.89 -17.98 -0.60
CA ILE A 381 -18.40 -19.27 -1.10
C ILE A 381 -18.40 -19.24 -2.63
N PRO A 382 -17.57 -20.06 -3.32
CA PRO A 382 -17.53 -20.06 -4.77
C PRO A 382 -18.85 -20.48 -5.41
N LYS A 383 -19.23 -19.80 -6.49
CA LYS A 383 -20.29 -20.29 -7.39
C LYS A 383 -19.72 -21.50 -8.12
N LYS A 384 -20.45 -22.62 -8.14
CA LYS A 384 -20.04 -23.85 -8.83
C LYS A 384 -20.92 -24.13 -10.06
N ILE A 385 -21.28 -23.07 -10.79
CA ILE A 385 -22.12 -23.19 -11.98
C ILE A 385 -21.21 -23.65 -13.12
N CYS A 386 -21.01 -24.96 -13.22
CA CYS A 386 -20.80 -25.58 -14.52
C CYS A 386 -22.07 -25.21 -15.30
N CYS A 387 -21.98 -24.34 -16.31
CA CYS A 387 -22.98 -24.08 -17.36
C CYS A 387 -24.49 -24.13 -16.99
N ILE A 388 -25.21 -23.04 -17.26
CA ILE A 388 -26.69 -22.99 -17.26
C ILE A 388 -27.36 -24.10 -18.12
N ASP A 389 -26.60 -24.77 -19.00
CA ASP A 389 -27.06 -25.85 -19.89
C ASP A 389 -26.33 -27.20 -19.73
N CYS A 390 -25.51 -27.44 -18.69
CA CYS A 390 -24.92 -28.79 -18.56
C CYS A 390 -25.75 -29.76 -17.71
N PRO A 391 -25.83 -31.03 -18.15
CA PRO A 391 -26.54 -32.09 -17.44
C PRO A 391 -25.80 -32.62 -16.19
N ASP A 392 -24.72 -31.98 -15.75
CA ASP A 392 -23.99 -32.28 -14.50
C ASP A 392 -24.57 -31.46 -13.35
N PHE A 393 -25.72 -31.91 -12.86
CA PHE A 393 -26.50 -31.24 -11.83
C PHE A 393 -25.94 -31.39 -10.43
N ASN A 394 -24.97 -32.28 -10.19
CA ASN A 394 -24.29 -32.44 -8.90
C ASN A 394 -22.89 -31.78 -8.87
N GLY A 395 -22.34 -31.43 -10.05
CA GLY A 395 -21.08 -30.70 -10.20
C GLY A 395 -19.85 -31.57 -9.96
N ASP A 396 -19.95 -32.89 -10.16
CA ASP A 396 -18.87 -33.85 -9.98
C ASP A 396 -18.05 -34.09 -11.26
N GLY A 397 -18.44 -33.47 -12.38
CA GLY A 397 -17.82 -33.61 -13.69
C GLY A 397 -18.27 -34.85 -14.47
N ILE A 398 -19.21 -35.65 -13.94
CA ILE A 398 -19.67 -36.92 -14.50
C ILE A 398 -21.19 -36.90 -14.62
N VAL A 399 -21.71 -36.72 -15.83
CA VAL A 399 -23.15 -36.83 -16.10
C VAL A 399 -23.64 -38.27 -15.89
N ASN A 400 -24.34 -38.51 -14.80
CA ASN A 400 -24.81 -39.83 -14.40
C ASN A 400 -26.21 -39.78 -13.72
N MET A 401 -26.64 -40.91 -13.13
CA MET A 401 -27.98 -41.03 -12.53
C MET A 401 -28.16 -40.13 -11.29
N ILE A 402 -27.06 -39.73 -10.64
CA ILE A 402 -27.08 -38.78 -9.53
C ILE A 402 -27.49 -37.40 -10.05
N ASP A 403 -26.96 -36.95 -11.19
CA ASP A 403 -27.39 -35.69 -11.80
C ASP A 403 -28.87 -35.69 -12.18
N PHE A 404 -29.34 -36.81 -12.74
CA PHE A 404 -30.76 -36.98 -13.01
C PHE A 404 -31.61 -36.89 -11.73
N ALA A 405 -31.14 -37.46 -10.62
CA ALA A 405 -31.82 -37.36 -9.33
C ALA A 405 -31.85 -35.90 -8.81
N TYR A 406 -30.74 -35.16 -8.95
CA TYR A 406 -30.70 -33.73 -8.60
C TYR A 406 -31.62 -32.88 -9.47
N PHE A 407 -31.65 -33.13 -10.79
CA PHE A 407 -32.57 -32.49 -11.72
C PHE A 407 -34.04 -32.79 -11.36
N ALA A 408 -34.38 -34.06 -11.13
CA ALA A 408 -35.72 -34.48 -10.74
C ALA A 408 -36.16 -33.84 -9.41
N ALA A 409 -35.26 -33.76 -8.43
CA ALA A 409 -35.54 -33.11 -7.15
C ALA A 409 -35.78 -31.59 -7.29
N ALA A 410 -35.03 -30.90 -8.15
CA ALA A 410 -35.24 -29.48 -8.45
C ALA A 410 -36.57 -29.24 -9.19
N TRP A 411 -36.92 -30.10 -10.15
CA TRP A 411 -38.19 -30.07 -10.86
C TRP A 411 -39.39 -30.28 -9.91
N LEU A 412 -39.29 -31.27 -9.01
CA LEU A 412 -40.35 -31.54 -8.02
C LEU A 412 -40.53 -30.39 -7.01
N LYS A 413 -39.47 -29.63 -6.68
CA LYS A 413 -39.56 -28.46 -5.79
C LYS A 413 -40.18 -27.22 -6.44
N THR A 414 -40.14 -27.12 -7.77
CA THR A 414 -40.69 -25.99 -8.52
C THR A 414 -42.13 -26.23 -8.99
N CYS A 415 -42.64 -27.47 -8.87
CA CYS A 415 -44.06 -27.78 -8.97
C CYS A 415 -44.84 -27.29 -7.73
N VAL A 416 -44.99 -25.98 -7.60
CA VAL A 416 -46.16 -25.43 -6.90
C VAL A 416 -47.33 -25.62 -7.86
N ILE A 417 -48.28 -26.46 -7.44
CA ILE A 417 -49.54 -26.68 -8.15
C ILE A 417 -50.26 -25.33 -8.20
N ASN A 418 -50.35 -24.72 -9.38
CA ASN A 418 -51.34 -23.68 -9.65
C ASN A 418 -52.72 -24.32 -9.85
#